data_AF-A0A1H3K7P4-F1
#
_entry.id   AF-A0A1H3K7P4-F1
#
_cell.length_a   1.000
_cell.length_b   1.000
_cell.length_c   1.000
_cell.angle_alpha   90.00
_cell.angle_beta   90.00
_cell.angle_gamma   90.00
#
_symmetry.space_group_name_H-M   'P 1'
#
loop_
_entity.id
_entity.type
_entity.pdbx_description
1 polymer ?
#
loop_
_entity_poly.entity_id
_entity_poly.type
_entity_poly.pdbx_seq_one_letter_code
_entity_poly.pdbx_strand_id
1 'polypeptide(L)'
;MKKMILALSVTLFFLTVGTGCTFVKDQVNVTAIFDEMSKVVDQTWIDIEFNKKANEELSKFEKMIEDGNITSDIAKKAQPHLDNALKEAQAYSEANKKIESDIPKLKELAARFNDVEIKKLADQFVTDFEKSTKLDIQFSAVQVQYIEANGKWLKSLGKDDKDVNDIVDKYDNLSDQSEAGVDQFNKSWEEFSIKMTGEKLKEEPK
;
A
#
# COMPACT_ATOMS: atom_id res chain seq x y z
N MET A 1 27.82 -0.80 70.28
CA MET A 1 27.89 -1.10 68.83
C MET A 1 27.10 -2.38 68.62
N LYS A 2 26.04 -2.52 67.83
CA LYS A 2 25.62 -1.84 66.59
C LYS A 2 24.09 -1.73 66.57
N LYS A 3 23.60 -0.55 66.20
CA LYS A 3 22.22 -0.27 65.81
C LYS A 3 22.07 -0.54 64.30
N MET A 4 20.83 -0.80 63.88
CA MET A 4 20.27 -0.42 62.57
C MET A 4 20.90 -1.02 61.31
N ILE A 5 20.61 -2.29 60.97
CA ILE A 5 20.53 -2.72 59.57
C ILE A 5 19.60 -3.94 59.49
N LEU A 6 18.27 -3.76 59.58
CA LEU A 6 17.35 -4.83 59.14
C LEU A 6 15.94 -4.33 58.79
N ALA A 7 15.81 -3.05 58.42
CA ALA A 7 14.52 -2.43 58.06
C ALA A 7 14.52 -1.80 56.65
N LEU A 8 15.57 -2.01 55.84
CA LEU A 8 15.68 -1.38 54.51
C LEU A 8 15.50 -2.33 53.32
N SER A 9 15.32 -3.63 53.55
CA SER A 9 15.20 -4.64 52.48
C SER A 9 13.77 -5.11 52.19
N VAL A 10 12.78 -4.68 52.99
CA VAL A 10 11.36 -5.00 52.75
C VAL A 10 10.63 -3.88 52.01
N THR A 11 11.17 -2.65 52.03
CA THR A 11 10.53 -1.49 51.39
C THR A 11 10.84 -1.35 49.89
N LEU A 12 11.87 -2.04 49.37
CA LEU A 12 12.19 -2.01 47.93
C LEU A 12 11.37 -3.00 47.10
N PHE A 13 10.76 -4.03 47.72
CA PHE A 13 9.99 -5.04 46.99
C PHE A 13 8.53 -4.63 46.73
N PHE A 14 8.02 -3.60 47.42
CA PHE A 14 6.65 -3.11 47.19
C PHE A 14 6.55 -1.99 46.15
N LEU A 15 7.67 -1.47 45.66
CA LEU A 15 7.68 -0.43 44.61
C LEU A 15 7.73 -0.98 43.17
N THR A 16 7.91 -2.30 43.00
CA THR A 16 8.00 -2.93 41.66
C THR A 16 6.81 -3.81 41.28
N VAL A 17 5.92 -4.12 42.23
CA VAL A 17 4.80 -5.07 42.01
C VAL A 17 3.48 -4.34 41.67
N GLY A 18 3.37 -3.03 41.91
CA GLY A 18 2.13 -2.26 41.71
C GLY A 18 1.92 -1.69 40.30
N THR A 19 2.96 -1.59 39.48
CA THR A 19 2.89 -0.95 38.15
C THR A 19 3.47 -1.80 37.01
N GLY A 20 4.13 -2.92 37.33
CA GLY A 20 4.78 -3.79 36.33
C GLY A 20 3.84 -4.72 35.57
N CYS A 21 2.72 -5.15 36.17
CA CYS A 21 1.77 -6.04 35.49
C CYS A 21 0.89 -5.31 34.45
N THR A 22 0.53 -4.05 34.70
CA THR A 22 -0.16 -3.22 33.70
C THR A 22 0.77 -2.84 32.58
N PHE A 23 1.97 -2.34 32.86
CA PHE A 23 2.92 -1.92 31.82
C PHE A 23 3.29 -3.04 30.83
N VAL A 24 3.58 -4.26 31.31
CA VAL A 24 3.88 -5.41 30.44
C VAL A 24 2.65 -5.85 29.64
N LYS A 25 1.47 -5.88 30.26
CA LYS A 25 0.22 -6.23 29.57
C LYS A 25 -0.17 -5.18 28.52
N ASP A 26 0.06 -3.91 28.83
CA ASP A 26 -0.21 -2.77 27.94
C ASP A 26 0.77 -2.80 26.76
N GLN A 27 2.07 -3.07 26.98
CA GLN A 27 3.02 -3.28 25.88
C GLN A 27 2.67 -4.49 25.00
N VAL A 28 2.32 -5.64 25.59
CA VAL A 28 1.92 -6.83 24.82
C VAL A 28 0.68 -6.56 23.96
N ASN A 29 -0.30 -5.81 24.48
CA ASN A 29 -1.48 -5.40 23.72
C ASN A 29 -1.14 -4.40 22.61
N VAL A 30 -0.24 -3.45 22.87
CA VAL A 30 0.24 -2.46 21.89
C VAL A 30 0.99 -3.14 20.72
N THR A 31 1.88 -4.09 21.01
CA THR A 31 2.56 -4.89 19.97
C THR A 31 1.57 -5.76 19.18
N ALA A 32 0.62 -6.42 19.85
CA ALA A 32 -0.39 -7.23 19.15
C ALA A 32 -1.27 -6.40 18.21
N ILE A 33 -1.68 -5.18 18.62
CA ILE A 33 -2.42 -4.26 17.76
C ILE A 33 -1.57 -3.87 16.54
N PHE A 34 -0.30 -3.52 16.74
CA PHE A 34 0.62 -3.20 15.64
C PHE A 34 0.80 -4.37 14.68
N ASP A 35 1.04 -5.58 15.17
CA ASP A 35 1.19 -6.79 14.34
C ASP A 35 -0.06 -7.07 13.50
N GLU A 36 -1.26 -6.80 14.04
CA GLU A 36 -2.51 -6.91 13.29
C GLU A 36 -2.64 -5.86 12.19
N MET A 37 -2.18 -4.62 12.43
CA MET A 37 -2.15 -3.57 11.42
C MET A 37 -1.11 -3.86 10.33
N SER A 38 0.10 -4.30 10.71
CA SER A 38 1.17 -4.69 9.78
C SER A 38 0.73 -5.78 8.82
N LYS A 39 -0.03 -6.79 9.28
CA LYS A 39 -0.56 -7.84 8.40
C LYS A 39 -1.47 -7.33 7.28
N VAL A 40 -2.22 -6.25 7.52
CA VAL A 40 -3.07 -5.63 6.49
C VAL A 40 -2.19 -4.90 5.48
N VAL A 41 -1.19 -4.16 5.96
CA VAL A 41 -0.20 -3.48 5.10
C VAL A 41 0.60 -4.49 4.27
N ASP A 42 1.07 -5.59 4.86
CA ASP A 42 1.83 -6.65 4.18
C ASP A 42 1.04 -7.29 3.03
N GLN A 43 -0.29 -7.40 3.15
CA GLN A 43 -1.13 -7.90 2.07
C GLN A 43 -1.16 -6.94 0.88
N THR A 44 -1.13 -5.62 1.12
CA THR A 44 -1.10 -4.62 0.03
C THR A 44 0.17 -4.69 -0.81
N TRP A 45 1.31 -5.06 -0.20
CA TRP A 45 2.58 -5.22 -0.91
C TRP A 45 2.59 -6.40 -1.88
N ILE A 46 1.80 -7.44 -1.63
CA ILE A 46 1.65 -8.59 -2.55
C ILE A 46 0.91 -8.14 -3.82
N ASP A 47 -0.04 -7.23 -3.68
CA ASP A 47 -0.94 -6.84 -4.77
C ASP A 47 -0.29 -5.88 -5.77
N ILE A 48 0.78 -5.17 -5.37
CA ILE A 48 1.63 -4.33 -6.25
C ILE A 48 2.31 -5.14 -7.36
N GLU A 49 2.54 -6.45 -7.16
CA GLU A 49 3.12 -7.32 -8.18
C GLU A 49 2.25 -7.39 -9.45
N PHE A 50 0.93 -7.31 -9.31
CA PHE A 50 0.00 -7.28 -10.45
C PHE A 50 0.16 -6.00 -11.27
N ASN A 51 0.26 -4.84 -10.62
CA ASN A 51 0.49 -3.56 -11.30
C ASN A 51 1.83 -3.54 -12.05
N LYS A 52 2.90 -4.04 -11.40
CA LYS A 52 4.23 -4.17 -12.02
C LYS A 52 4.18 -5.02 -13.29
N LYS A 53 3.54 -6.19 -13.24
CA LYS A 53 3.37 -7.06 -14.41
C LYS A 53 2.51 -6.43 -15.50
N ALA A 54 1.44 -5.73 -15.14
CA ALA A 54 0.60 -5.00 -16.09
C ALA A 54 1.44 -3.95 -16.85
N ASN A 55 2.21 -3.15 -16.13
CA ASN A 55 3.08 -2.12 -16.72
C ASN A 55 4.23 -2.71 -17.56
N GLU A 56 4.81 -3.83 -17.14
CA GLU A 56 5.84 -4.52 -17.93
C GLU A 56 5.30 -5.02 -19.28
N GLU A 57 4.12 -5.63 -19.29
CA GLU A 57 3.47 -6.09 -20.52
C GLU A 57 3.01 -4.92 -21.40
N LEU A 58 2.46 -3.87 -20.79
CA LEU A 58 2.08 -2.64 -21.49
C LEU A 58 3.29 -1.96 -22.14
N SER A 59 4.43 -1.86 -21.45
CA SER A 59 5.67 -1.32 -22.01
C SER A 59 6.20 -2.15 -23.18
N LYS A 60 6.06 -3.49 -23.13
CA LYS A 60 6.42 -4.37 -24.27
C LYS A 60 5.52 -4.10 -25.47
N PHE A 61 4.22 -3.91 -25.25
CA PHE A 61 3.28 -3.49 -26.28
C PHE A 61 3.71 -2.14 -26.89
N GLU A 62 3.91 -1.11 -26.08
CA GLU A 62 4.26 0.25 -26.52
C GLU A 62 5.55 0.28 -27.35
N LYS A 63 6.57 -0.49 -26.96
CA LYS A 63 7.82 -0.63 -27.75
C LYS A 63 7.61 -1.26 -29.13
N MET A 64 6.61 -2.11 -29.31
CA MET A 64 6.33 -2.74 -30.61
C MET A 64 5.66 -1.79 -31.60
N ILE A 65 5.04 -0.72 -31.11
CA ILE A 65 4.22 0.21 -31.89
C ILE A 65 4.79 1.64 -31.88
N GLU A 66 5.95 1.85 -31.26
CA GLU A 66 6.63 3.15 -31.09
C GLU A 66 6.81 3.91 -32.42
N ASP A 67 7.05 3.19 -33.51
CA ASP A 67 7.20 3.75 -34.86
C ASP A 67 5.87 4.21 -35.51
N GLY A 68 4.73 4.03 -34.82
CA GLY A 68 3.39 4.44 -35.25
C GLY A 68 2.80 3.63 -36.43
N ASN A 69 3.61 2.84 -37.12
CA ASN A 69 3.20 2.03 -38.26
C ASN A 69 2.65 0.66 -37.81
N ILE A 70 1.38 0.61 -37.42
CA ILE A 70 0.73 -0.64 -37.02
C ILE A 70 0.36 -1.47 -38.25
N THR A 71 1.18 -2.48 -38.55
CA THR A 71 0.86 -3.51 -39.57
C THR A 71 0.09 -4.68 -38.95
N SER A 72 -0.53 -5.53 -39.77
CA SER A 72 -1.22 -6.74 -39.28
C SER A 72 -0.28 -7.69 -38.51
N ASP A 73 0.98 -7.78 -38.90
CA ASP A 73 1.95 -8.64 -38.22
C ASP A 73 2.41 -8.05 -36.88
N ILE A 74 2.57 -6.73 -36.80
CA ILE A 74 2.81 -6.03 -35.52
C ILE A 74 1.61 -6.24 -34.59
N ALA A 75 0.39 -6.03 -35.09
CA ALA A 75 -0.83 -6.21 -34.31
C ALA A 75 -0.94 -7.61 -33.71
N LYS A 76 -0.62 -8.67 -34.48
CA LYS A 76 -0.62 -10.06 -33.97
C LYS A 76 0.42 -10.31 -32.88
N LYS A 77 1.59 -9.68 -32.96
CA LYS A 77 2.66 -9.82 -31.95
C LYS A 77 2.40 -8.99 -30.69
N ALA A 78 1.76 -7.84 -30.86
CA ALA A 78 1.48 -6.89 -29.80
C ALA A 78 0.22 -7.26 -28.99
N GLN A 79 -0.78 -7.92 -29.61
CA GLN A 79 -2.04 -8.28 -28.96
C GLN A 79 -1.86 -9.13 -27.67
N PRO A 80 -1.01 -10.17 -27.62
CA PRO A 80 -0.81 -10.94 -26.41
C PRO A 80 -0.30 -10.12 -25.22
N HIS A 81 0.50 -9.08 -25.48
CA HIS A 81 0.99 -8.18 -24.44
C HIS A 81 -0.14 -7.32 -23.86
N LEU A 82 -1.05 -6.81 -24.70
CA LEU A 82 -2.25 -6.12 -24.20
C LEU A 82 -3.19 -7.06 -23.43
N ASP A 83 -3.38 -8.30 -23.91
CA ASP A 83 -4.25 -9.28 -23.23
C ASP A 83 -3.70 -9.64 -21.85
N ASN A 84 -2.38 -9.82 -21.74
CA ASN A 84 -1.71 -10.04 -20.45
C ASN A 84 -1.78 -8.81 -19.56
N ALA A 85 -1.48 -7.62 -20.10
CA ALA A 85 -1.57 -6.38 -19.34
C ALA A 85 -2.98 -6.17 -18.77
N LEU A 86 -4.02 -6.42 -19.58
CA LEU A 86 -5.42 -6.30 -19.16
C LEU A 86 -5.76 -7.26 -18.03
N LYS A 87 -5.33 -8.53 -18.15
CA LYS A 87 -5.55 -9.56 -17.12
C LYS A 87 -4.92 -9.15 -15.78
N GLU A 88 -3.66 -8.69 -15.80
CA GLU A 88 -2.96 -8.30 -14.58
C GLU A 88 -3.50 -6.98 -14.00
N ALA A 89 -3.87 -6.01 -14.83
CA ALA A 89 -4.52 -4.76 -14.39
C ALA A 89 -5.89 -5.00 -13.75
N GLN A 90 -6.69 -5.94 -14.29
CA GLN A 90 -7.95 -6.35 -13.69
C GLN A 90 -7.73 -7.05 -12.33
N ALA A 91 -6.71 -7.91 -12.23
CA ALA A 91 -6.33 -8.53 -10.96
C ALA A 91 -5.92 -7.48 -9.91
N TYR A 92 -5.12 -6.48 -10.33
CA TYR A 92 -4.73 -5.35 -9.47
C TYR A 92 -5.95 -4.54 -8.99
N SER A 93 -6.88 -4.22 -9.88
CA SER A 93 -8.12 -3.52 -9.54
C SER A 93 -8.97 -4.30 -8.50
N GLU A 94 -9.12 -5.61 -8.66
CA GLU A 94 -9.87 -6.43 -7.70
C GLU A 94 -9.15 -6.54 -6.35
N ALA A 95 -7.82 -6.60 -6.36
CA ALA A 95 -7.02 -6.61 -5.15
C ALA A 95 -7.18 -5.30 -4.35
N ASN A 96 -7.11 -4.14 -5.01
CA ASN A 96 -7.32 -2.84 -4.37
C ASN A 96 -8.70 -2.70 -3.69
N LYS A 97 -9.76 -3.24 -4.30
CA LYS A 97 -11.10 -3.26 -3.68
C LYS A 97 -11.15 -4.12 -2.42
N LYS A 98 -10.39 -5.21 -2.38
CA LYS A 98 -10.31 -6.07 -1.20
C LYS A 98 -9.61 -5.32 -0.05
N ILE A 99 -8.52 -4.61 -0.34
CA ILE A 99 -7.80 -3.77 0.62
C ILE A 99 -8.72 -2.71 1.23
N GLU A 100 -9.57 -2.07 0.41
CA GLU A 100 -10.54 -1.07 0.89
C GLU A 100 -11.44 -1.61 2.01
N SER A 101 -11.79 -2.90 1.93
CA SER A 101 -12.65 -3.55 2.94
C SER A 101 -11.97 -3.72 4.31
N ASP A 102 -10.65 -3.66 4.39
CA ASP A 102 -9.88 -3.75 5.63
C ASP A 102 -9.66 -2.39 6.33
N ILE A 103 -9.95 -1.27 5.65
CA ILE A 103 -9.79 0.09 6.20
C ILE A 103 -10.60 0.29 7.51
N PRO A 104 -11.88 -0.14 7.62
CA PRO A 104 -12.61 -0.01 8.87
C PRO A 104 -11.93 -0.72 10.04
N LYS A 105 -11.36 -1.90 9.82
CA LYS A 105 -10.62 -2.64 10.83
C LYS A 105 -9.36 -1.89 11.27
N LEU A 106 -8.63 -1.28 10.33
CA LEU A 106 -7.48 -0.44 10.67
C LEU A 106 -7.87 0.76 11.54
N LYS A 107 -9.00 1.41 11.26
CA LYS A 107 -9.52 2.51 12.09
C LYS A 107 -9.84 2.05 13.52
N GLU A 108 -10.47 0.88 13.65
CA GLU A 108 -10.76 0.27 14.95
C GLU A 108 -9.47 -0.05 15.73
N LEU A 109 -8.45 -0.60 15.06
CA LEU A 109 -7.15 -0.90 15.67
C LEU A 109 -6.42 0.37 16.12
N ALA A 110 -6.37 1.41 15.27
CA ALA A 110 -5.78 2.70 15.62
C ALA A 110 -6.45 3.35 16.84
N ALA A 111 -7.76 3.20 16.98
CA ALA A 111 -8.52 3.74 18.12
C ALA A 111 -8.20 3.06 19.47
N ARG A 112 -7.58 1.87 19.45
CA ARG A 112 -7.25 1.11 20.68
C ARG A 112 -5.95 1.55 21.34
N PHE A 113 -5.16 2.41 20.71
CA PHE A 113 -3.96 2.98 21.32
C PHE A 113 -4.33 4.03 22.38
N ASN A 114 -3.85 3.82 23.61
CA ASN A 114 -4.06 4.73 24.73
C ASN A 114 -3.00 5.83 24.81
N ASP A 115 -1.79 5.58 24.30
CA ASP A 115 -0.73 6.58 24.21
C ASP A 115 -1.09 7.60 23.13
N VAL A 116 -1.14 8.89 23.50
CA VAL A 116 -1.61 9.97 22.64
C VAL A 116 -0.74 10.13 21.39
N GLU A 117 0.57 9.95 21.52
CA GLU A 117 1.50 10.12 20.42
C GLU A 117 1.42 8.94 19.44
N ILE A 118 1.41 7.71 19.97
CA ILE A 118 1.23 6.49 19.17
C ILE A 118 -0.13 6.53 18.46
N LYS A 119 -1.19 6.91 19.16
CA LYS A 119 -2.54 7.03 18.58
C LYS A 119 -2.56 8.04 17.44
N LYS A 120 -1.93 9.20 17.62
CA LYS A 120 -1.85 10.22 16.56
C LYS A 120 -1.15 9.70 15.31
N LEU A 121 -0.04 8.97 15.47
CA LEU A 121 0.68 8.37 14.36
C LEU A 121 -0.13 7.26 13.67
N ALA A 122 -0.79 6.40 14.45
CA ALA A 122 -1.67 5.36 13.91
C ALA A 122 -2.85 5.96 13.13
N ASP A 123 -3.52 6.99 13.68
CA ASP A 123 -4.63 7.68 13.00
C ASP A 123 -4.15 8.34 11.69
N GLN A 124 -2.96 8.94 11.67
CA GLN A 124 -2.36 9.54 10.48
C GLN A 124 -2.05 8.48 9.42
N PHE A 125 -1.39 7.38 9.81
CA PHE A 125 -1.12 6.24 8.93
C PHE A 125 -2.41 5.72 8.29
N VAL A 126 -3.44 5.44 9.09
CA VAL A 126 -4.70 4.90 8.56
C VAL A 126 -5.39 5.89 7.62
N THR A 127 -5.29 7.19 7.91
CA THR A 127 -5.83 8.24 7.04
C THR A 127 -5.10 8.30 5.69
N ASP A 128 -3.77 8.24 5.70
CA ASP A 128 -2.98 8.30 4.47
C ASP A 128 -3.05 6.99 3.67
N PHE A 129 -3.11 5.84 4.34
CA PHE A 129 -3.41 4.55 3.72
C PHE A 129 -4.77 4.57 3.01
N GLU A 130 -5.84 5.05 3.66
CA GLU A 130 -7.16 5.17 3.04
C GLU A 130 -7.17 6.08 1.81
N LYS A 131 -6.41 7.19 1.84
CA LYS A 131 -6.27 8.06 0.67
C LYS A 131 -5.53 7.36 -0.47
N SER A 132 -4.41 6.70 -0.17
CA SER A 132 -3.62 5.94 -1.15
C SER A 132 -4.47 4.86 -1.80
N THR A 133 -5.17 4.02 -1.02
CA THR A 133 -6.04 2.96 -1.56
C THR A 133 -7.14 3.53 -2.46
N LYS A 134 -7.74 4.67 -2.13
CA LYS A 134 -8.76 5.31 -2.99
C LYS A 134 -8.18 5.81 -4.31
N LEU A 135 -6.95 6.31 -4.30
CA LEU A 135 -6.24 6.70 -5.52
C LEU A 135 -5.90 5.47 -6.35
N ASP A 136 -5.38 4.40 -5.75
CA ASP A 136 -5.05 3.15 -6.44
C ASP A 136 -6.29 2.47 -7.06
N ILE A 137 -7.45 2.54 -6.43
CA ILE A 137 -8.73 2.09 -7.01
C ILE A 137 -9.09 2.91 -8.26
N GLN A 138 -8.92 4.24 -8.21
CA GLN A 138 -9.21 5.10 -9.36
C GLN A 138 -8.20 4.87 -10.50
N PHE A 139 -6.92 4.80 -10.15
CA PHE A 139 -5.83 4.55 -11.08
C PHE A 139 -5.99 3.20 -11.77
N SER A 140 -6.17 2.11 -11.01
CA SER A 140 -6.34 0.76 -11.58
C SER A 140 -7.56 0.66 -12.53
N ALA A 141 -8.67 1.34 -12.22
CA ALA A 141 -9.81 1.41 -13.12
C ALA A 141 -9.48 2.15 -14.44
N VAL A 142 -8.67 3.21 -14.37
CA VAL A 142 -8.24 3.96 -15.56
C VAL A 142 -7.15 3.22 -16.34
N GLN A 143 -6.26 2.48 -15.69
CA GLN A 143 -5.30 1.60 -16.35
C GLN A 143 -6.00 0.54 -17.22
N VAL A 144 -7.08 -0.06 -16.71
CA VAL A 144 -7.92 -0.98 -17.52
C VAL A 144 -8.50 -0.27 -18.74
N GLN A 145 -9.06 0.94 -18.57
CA GLN A 145 -9.60 1.73 -19.69
C GLN A 145 -8.52 2.09 -20.72
N TYR A 146 -7.32 2.45 -20.27
CA TYR A 146 -6.17 2.76 -21.12
C TYR A 146 -5.74 1.55 -21.95
N ILE A 147 -5.65 0.36 -21.34
CA ILE A 147 -5.30 -0.88 -22.04
C ILE A 147 -6.39 -1.27 -23.04
N GLU A 148 -7.66 -1.14 -22.68
CA GLU A 148 -8.78 -1.41 -23.59
C GLU A 148 -8.81 -0.45 -24.79
N ALA A 149 -8.53 0.84 -24.57
CA ALA A 149 -8.41 1.83 -25.65
C ALA A 149 -7.27 1.47 -26.60
N ASN A 150 -6.10 1.12 -26.06
CA ASN A 150 -4.98 0.63 -26.86
C ASN A 150 -5.33 -0.65 -27.64
N GLY A 151 -6.12 -1.55 -27.06
CA GLY A 151 -6.63 -2.74 -27.74
C GLY A 151 -7.55 -2.43 -28.93
N LYS A 152 -8.42 -1.42 -28.82
CA LYS A 152 -9.24 -0.95 -29.94
C LYS A 152 -8.38 -0.31 -31.03
N TRP A 153 -7.47 0.57 -30.64
CA TRP A 153 -6.55 1.24 -31.56
C TRP A 153 -5.69 0.23 -32.33
N LEU A 154 -5.14 -0.78 -31.64
CA LEU A 154 -4.40 -1.89 -32.26
C LEU A 154 -5.25 -2.67 -33.29
N LYS A 155 -6.49 -3.02 -32.93
CA LYS A 155 -7.43 -3.73 -33.82
C LYS A 155 -7.81 -2.93 -35.06
N SER A 156 -7.87 -1.59 -34.93
CA SER A 156 -8.11 -0.68 -36.05
C SER A 156 -6.89 -0.49 -36.95
N LEU A 157 -5.75 -1.08 -36.60
CA LEU A 157 -4.44 -0.83 -37.22
C LEU A 157 -4.05 0.64 -37.16
N GLY A 158 -4.32 1.27 -36.02
CA GLY A 158 -3.93 2.64 -35.74
C GLY A 158 -4.85 3.73 -36.31
N LYS A 159 -6.01 3.37 -36.85
CA LYS A 159 -6.94 4.30 -37.53
C LYS A 159 -7.90 5.03 -36.58
N ASP A 160 -8.21 4.42 -35.44
CA ASP A 160 -9.15 4.94 -34.44
C ASP A 160 -8.38 5.26 -33.14
N ASP A 161 -7.79 6.45 -33.05
CA ASP A 161 -6.90 6.88 -31.95
C ASP A 161 -7.58 7.76 -30.90
N LYS A 162 -8.78 8.28 -31.19
CA LYS A 162 -9.50 9.23 -30.34
C LYS A 162 -9.71 8.73 -28.91
N ASP A 163 -10.12 7.47 -28.75
CA ASP A 163 -10.36 6.86 -27.44
C ASP A 163 -9.06 6.74 -26.61
N VAL A 164 -7.88 6.62 -27.26
CA VAL A 164 -6.57 6.55 -26.59
C VAL A 164 -6.16 7.93 -26.12
N ASN A 165 -6.21 8.93 -27.00
CA ASN A 165 -5.81 10.30 -26.65
C ASN A 165 -6.66 10.87 -25.50
N ASP A 166 -7.95 10.55 -25.44
CA ASP A 166 -8.85 11.02 -24.38
C ASP A 166 -8.56 10.38 -23.01
N ILE A 167 -7.92 9.20 -22.97
CA ILE A 167 -7.65 8.47 -21.72
C ILE A 167 -6.20 8.60 -21.23
N VAL A 168 -5.24 8.93 -22.10
CA VAL A 168 -3.82 9.15 -21.75
C VAL A 168 -3.68 10.20 -20.65
N ASP A 169 -4.23 11.40 -20.83
CA ASP A 169 -4.10 12.49 -19.86
C ASP A 169 -4.67 12.12 -18.48
N LYS A 170 -5.75 11.32 -18.48
CA LYS A 170 -6.38 10.83 -17.24
C LYS A 170 -5.52 9.76 -16.57
N TYR A 171 -4.93 8.87 -17.36
CA TYR A 171 -4.04 7.81 -16.90
C TYR A 171 -2.79 8.41 -16.25
N ASP A 172 -2.09 9.31 -16.94
CA ASP A 172 -0.86 9.93 -16.47
C ASP A 172 -1.10 10.73 -15.17
N ASN A 173 -2.13 11.58 -15.16
CA ASN A 173 -2.46 12.37 -13.97
C ASN A 173 -2.82 11.50 -12.76
N LEU A 174 -3.55 10.39 -12.94
CA LEU A 174 -3.86 9.49 -11.83
C LEU A 174 -2.66 8.64 -11.41
N SER A 175 -1.76 8.29 -12.34
CA SER A 175 -0.51 7.62 -12.02
C SER A 175 0.33 8.47 -11.07
N ASP A 176 0.55 9.74 -11.43
CA ASP A 176 1.33 10.69 -10.62
C ASP A 176 0.70 10.90 -9.23
N GLN A 177 -0.63 10.98 -9.16
CA GLN A 177 -1.35 11.11 -7.90
C GLN A 177 -1.26 9.85 -7.04
N SER A 178 -1.37 8.66 -7.64
CA SER A 178 -1.20 7.38 -6.94
C SER A 178 0.20 7.29 -6.35
N GLU A 179 1.24 7.58 -7.15
CA GLU A 179 2.64 7.55 -6.70
C GLU A 179 2.87 8.49 -5.51
N ALA A 180 2.41 9.74 -5.63
CA ALA A 180 2.49 10.70 -4.52
C ALA A 180 1.69 10.26 -3.28
N GLY A 181 0.56 9.58 -3.47
CA GLY A 181 -0.25 9.00 -2.40
C GLY A 181 0.47 7.88 -1.66
N VAL A 182 1.09 6.96 -2.40
CA VAL A 182 1.90 5.85 -1.87
C VAL A 182 3.09 6.38 -1.09
N ASP A 183 3.81 7.38 -1.62
CA ASP A 183 4.94 8.02 -0.95
C ASP A 183 4.55 8.62 0.41
N GLN A 184 3.41 9.29 0.47
CA GLN A 184 2.89 9.87 1.71
C GLN A 184 2.47 8.78 2.71
N PHE A 185 1.80 7.74 2.22
CA PHE A 185 1.48 6.57 3.02
C PHE A 185 2.74 5.93 3.60
N ASN A 186 3.76 5.61 2.79
CA ASN A 186 5.00 4.97 3.22
C ASN A 186 5.72 5.77 4.32
N LYS A 187 5.76 7.10 4.19
CA LYS A 187 6.32 7.98 5.24
C LYS A 187 5.56 7.84 6.55
N SER A 188 4.23 7.92 6.52
CA SER A 188 3.40 7.79 7.72
C SER A 188 3.50 6.39 8.35
N TRP A 189 3.63 5.35 7.52
CA TRP A 189 3.82 3.97 7.96
C TRP A 189 5.19 3.76 8.59
N GLU A 190 6.25 4.33 8.01
CA GLU A 190 7.60 4.28 8.57
C GLU A 190 7.65 4.99 9.92
N GLU A 191 7.10 6.21 10.03
CA GLU A 191 7.06 6.96 11.29
C GLU A 191 6.33 6.19 12.40
N PHE A 192 5.16 5.62 12.08
CA PHE A 192 4.41 4.79 13.02
C PHE A 192 5.19 3.52 13.40
N SER A 193 5.78 2.83 12.42
CA SER A 193 6.55 1.59 12.65
C SER A 193 7.81 1.81 13.48
N ILE A 194 8.53 2.91 13.26
CA ILE A 194 9.69 3.28 14.07
C ILE A 194 9.25 3.55 15.52
N LYS A 195 8.12 4.24 15.72
CA LYS A 195 7.61 4.49 17.07
C LYS A 195 7.26 3.19 17.79
N MET A 196 6.72 2.21 17.05
CA MET A 196 6.25 0.94 17.59
C MET A 196 7.37 -0.07 17.87
N THR A 197 8.39 -0.11 17.01
CA THR A 197 9.43 -1.14 17.06
C THR A 197 10.78 -0.61 17.53
N GLY A 198 11.02 0.70 17.45
CA GLY A 198 12.33 1.32 17.65
C GLY A 198 13.30 1.07 16.49
N GLU A 199 12.88 0.38 15.44
CA GLU A 199 13.68 0.03 14.27
C GLU A 199 13.15 0.75 13.03
N LYS A 200 14.07 1.14 12.14
CA LYS A 200 13.69 1.49 10.76
C LYS A 200 13.20 0.23 10.06
N LEU A 201 12.14 0.36 9.25
CA LEU A 201 11.72 -0.71 8.36
C LEU A 201 12.92 -1.10 7.46
N LYS A 202 13.23 -2.39 7.39
CA LYS A 202 14.20 -2.89 6.41
C LYS A 202 13.58 -2.66 5.03
N GLU A 203 14.38 -2.11 4.11
CA GLU A 203 13.99 -1.58 2.79
C GLU A 203 12.73 -2.20 2.17
N GLU A 204 11.88 -1.32 1.62
CA GLU A 204 10.67 -1.65 0.85
C GLU A 204 10.94 -2.80 -0.15
N PRO A 205 9.96 -3.70 -0.39
CA PRO A 205 10.05 -4.61 -1.52
C PRO A 205 10.14 -3.79 -2.83
N LYS A 206 11.23 -3.96 -3.58
CA LYS A 206 11.46 -3.36 -4.91
C LYS A 206 10.64 -4.03 -6.02
#